data_AF-A0A7C4I3K4-F1
#
_entry.id   AF-A0A7C4I3K4-F1
#
_cell.length_a   1.000
_cell.length_b   1.000
_cell.length_c   1.000
_cell.angle_alpha   90.00
_cell.angle_beta   90.00
_cell.angle_gamma   90.00
#
_symmetry.space_group_name_H-M   'P 1'
#
loop_
_entity.id
_entity.type
_entity.pdbx_description
1 polymer ?
#
loop_
_entity_poly.entity_id
_entity_poly.type
_entity_poly.pdbx_seq_one_letter_code
_entity_poly.pdbx_strand_id
1 'polypeptide(L)' 'EGTYGKCANCGADIEIERLEAIPYATLCSVCSRKEEKMRPMKGL' A
#
# COMPACT_ATOMS: atom_id res chain seq x y z
N GLU A 1 12.92 -1.23 15.62
CA GLU A 1 11.46 -1.08 15.57
C GLU A 1 10.98 -1.61 14.22
N GLY A 2 10.09 -2.61 14.21
CA GLY A 2 9.63 -3.26 12.97
C GLY A 2 8.24 -2.78 12.59
N THR A 3 8.10 -2.06 11.49
CA THR A 3 6.81 -1.55 10.98
C THR A 3 6.22 -2.44 9.90
N TYR A 4 6.66 -3.70 9.82
CA TYR A 4 6.16 -4.65 8.83
C TYR A 4 4.66 -4.85 8.99
N GLY A 5 3.93 -4.77 7.88
CA GLY A 5 2.47 -4.86 7.87
C GLY A 5 1.74 -3.61 8.35
N LYS A 6 2.42 -2.48 8.59
CA LYS A 6 1.78 -1.18 8.87
C LYS A 6 1.84 -0.27 7.64
N CYS A 7 0.71 0.33 7.30
CA CYS A 7 0.61 1.31 6.22
C CYS A 7 1.41 2.56 6.57
N ALA A 8 2.35 2.93 5.71
CA ALA A 8 3.21 4.10 5.92
C ALA A 8 2.46 5.45 5.85
N ASN A 9 1.28 5.48 5.22
CA ASN A 9 0.47 6.70 5.10
C ASN A 9 -0.50 6.91 6.26
N CYS A 10 -1.22 5.86 6.67
CA CYS A 10 -2.29 5.98 7.68
C CYS A 10 -2.03 5.21 8.98
N GLY A 11 -0.97 4.41 9.06
CA GLY A 11 -0.65 3.60 10.25
C GLY A 11 -1.54 2.36 10.46
N ALA A 12 -2.57 2.16 9.64
CA ALA A 12 -3.43 0.97 9.71
C ALA A 12 -2.68 -0.30 9.27
N ASP A 13 -3.16 -1.46 9.69
CA ASP A 13 -2.63 -2.74 9.23
C ASP A 13 -2.86 -2.94 7.73
N ILE A 14 -1.85 -3.51 7.06
CA ILE A 14 -1.91 -3.92 5.66
C ILE A 14 -2.56 -5.30 5.62
N GLU A 15 -3.49 -5.48 4.70
CA GLU A 15 -4.24 -6.73 4.53
C GLU A 15 -3.28 -7.92 4.35
N ILE A 16 -3.51 -9.02 5.08
CA ILE A 16 -2.63 -10.21 5.03
C ILE A 16 -2.55 -10.74 3.60
N GLU A 17 -3.69 -10.90 2.93
CA GLU A 17 -3.75 -11.33 1.52
C GLU A 17 -2.90 -10.44 0.60
N ARG A 18 -2.83 -9.12 0.90
CA ARG A 18 -1.98 -8.18 0.17
C ARG A 18 -0.49 -8.39 0.48
N LEU A 19 -0.12 -8.71 1.71
CA LEU A 19 1.27 -9.05 2.07
C LEU A 19 1.67 -10.42 1.51
N GLU A 20 0.76 -11.39 1.44
CA GLU A 20 1.01 -12.69 0.81
C GLU A 20 1.26 -12.53 -0.70
N ALA A 21 0.45 -11.71 -1.38
CA ALA A 21 0.64 -11.42 -2.79
C ALA A 21 1.83 -10.48 -3.06
N ILE A 22 2.06 -9.50 -2.18
CA ILE A 22 3.06 -8.43 -2.32
C ILE A 22 3.75 -8.21 -0.97
N PRO A 23 4.79 -8.99 -0.64
CA PRO A 23 5.41 -8.99 0.70
C PRO A 23 6.07 -7.67 1.09
N TYR A 24 6.39 -6.84 0.10
CA TYR A 24 7.02 -5.53 0.27
C TYR A 24 6.02 -4.37 0.19
N ALA A 25 4.71 -4.63 0.26
CA ALA A 25 3.71 -3.57 0.26
C ALA A 25 3.91 -2.62 1.46
N THR A 26 4.01 -1.32 1.18
CA THR A 26 4.18 -0.26 2.19
C THR A 26 2.89 0.49 2.50
N LEU A 27 1.83 0.30 1.70
CA LEU A 27 0.53 0.94 1.84
C LEU A 27 -0.59 -0.10 1.85
N CYS A 28 -1.63 0.15 2.65
CA CYS A 28 -2.88 -0.62 2.59
C CYS A 28 -3.60 -0.38 1.26
N SER A 29 -4.52 -1.28 0.88
CA SER A 29 -5.23 -1.20 -0.41
C SER A 29 -5.96 0.13 -0.59
N VAL A 30 -6.53 0.67 0.49
CA VAL A 30 -7.23 1.96 0.50
C VAL A 30 -6.29 3.12 0.13
N CYS A 31 -5.11 3.19 0.73
CA CYS A 31 -4.15 4.26 0.43
C CYS A 31 -3.50 4.08 -0.94
N SER A 32 -3.17 2.83 -1.32
CA SER A 32 -2.64 2.50 -2.64
C SER A 32 -3.58 2.94 -3.77
N ARG A 33 -4.88 2.67 -3.66
CA ARG A 33 -5.88 3.12 -4.65
C ARG A 33 -6.03 4.63 -4.72
N LYS A 34 -5.85 5.35 -3.61
CA LYS A 34 -5.88 6.81 -3.59
C LYS A 34 -4.68 7.39 -4.33
N GLU A 35 -3.49 6.83 -4.12
CA GLU A 35 -2.27 7.22 -4.83
C GLU A 35 -2.38 6.98 -6.34
N GLU A 36 -2.87 5.81 -6.78
CA GLU A 36 -3.05 5.53 -8.21
C GLU A 36 -4.00 6.51 -8.90
N LYS A 37 -5.10 6.90 -8.23
CA LYS A 37 -6.03 7.91 -8.75
C LYS A 37 -5.41 9.30 -8.87
N MET A 38 -4.38 9.59 -8.07
CA MET A 38 -3.66 10.87 -8.10
C MET A 38 -2.45 10.85 -9.02
N ARG A 39 -2.02 9.68 -9.50
CA ARG A 39 -0.99 9.57 -10.52
C ARG A 39 -1.63 9.86 -11.89
N PRO A 40 -1.27 10.95 -12.58
CA PRO A 40 -1.64 11.10 -13.98
C PRO A 40 -1.08 9.89 -14.72
N MET A 41 -1.92 9.20 -15.50
CA MET A 41 -1.49 8.07 -16.32
C MET A 41 -0.30 8.52 -17.16
N LYS A 42 0.92 8.16 -16.76
CA LYS A 42 2.05 8.16 -17.67
C LYS A 42 1.78 7.01 -18.63
N GLY A 43 1.14 7.37 -19.75
CA GLY A 43 1.12 6.56 -20.94
C GLY A 43 2.56 6.14 -21.26
N LEU A 44 2.68 4.86 -21.59
CA LEU A 44 3.90 4.19 -22.01
C LEU A 44 4.58 4.94 -23.16
#